data_AF-A0A8C5GLM8-F1
#
_entry.id   AF-A0A8C5GLM8-F1
#
_cell.length_a   1.000
_cell.length_b   1.000
_cell.length_c   1.000
_cell.angle_alpha   90.00
_cell.angle_beta   90.00
_cell.angle_gamma   90.00
#
_symmetry.space_group_name_H-M   'P 1'
#
loop_
_entity.id
_entity.type
_entity.pdbx_description
1 polymer ?
#
loop_
_entity_poly.entity_id
_entity_poly.type
_entity_poly.pdbx_seq_one_letter_code
_entity_poly.pdbx_strand_id
1 'polypeptide(L)'
;NHSNTLKALNKCRELLVAALQTDNDFKTIGVDCKHLAAQIEDHILCEFKSTDMKYKARLRSRISNLKDQKNPDLRRNVLCGNISPQRIANMTSEDMASAELKQIREALTKESIREHQLSKVGGTETDMFVCNKCHGKNCSYTQVQTRSADEPMTTYVLCNSCGNRWKVRERSHDHTSSGDQTHLQVSVDDSWYLGEVHRFLPPSLKYKRVPLCI
;
A
#
# COMPACT_ATOMS: atom_id res chain seq x y z
N ASN A 1 -42.71 -12.36 16.61
CA ASN A 1 -41.48 -12.02 15.85
C ASN A 1 -41.73 -11.15 14.62
N HIS A 2 -42.69 -11.48 13.75
CA HIS A 2 -42.99 -10.72 12.51
C HIS A 2 -43.32 -9.23 12.72
N SER A 3 -44.02 -8.87 13.81
CA SER A 3 -44.32 -7.46 14.14
C SER A 3 -43.06 -6.63 14.45
N ASN A 4 -42.06 -7.21 15.13
CA ASN A 4 -40.83 -6.51 15.49
C ASN A 4 -39.91 -6.30 14.29
N THR A 5 -39.86 -7.26 13.36
CA THR A 5 -39.11 -7.11 12.10
C THR A 5 -39.73 -6.02 11.22
N LEU A 6 -41.07 -5.99 11.08
CA LEU A 6 -41.75 -4.94 10.30
C LEU A 6 -41.49 -3.54 10.88
N LYS A 7 -41.55 -3.39 12.21
CA LYS A 7 -41.21 -2.13 12.90
C LYS A 7 -39.78 -1.69 12.62
N ALA A 8 -38.82 -2.61 12.65
CA ALA A 8 -37.43 -2.31 12.34
C ALA A 8 -37.25 -1.86 10.89
N LEU A 9 -37.90 -2.52 9.93
CA LEU A 9 -37.85 -2.17 8.50
C LEU A 9 -38.45 -0.78 8.24
N ASN A 10 -39.61 -0.49 8.82
CA ASN A 10 -40.23 0.84 8.73
C ASN A 10 -39.29 1.92 9.28
N LYS A 11 -38.62 1.65 10.41
CA LYS A 11 -37.65 2.59 10.96
C LYS A 11 -36.44 2.80 10.04
N CYS A 12 -35.98 1.74 9.37
CA CYS A 12 -34.90 1.81 8.39
C CYS A 12 -35.28 2.69 7.20
N ARG A 13 -36.50 2.53 6.68
CA ARG A 13 -37.05 3.34 5.58
C ARG A 13 -37.17 4.81 5.98
N GLU A 14 -37.67 5.11 7.18
CA GLU A 14 -37.71 6.49 7.71
C GLU A 14 -36.33 7.15 7.72
N LEU A 15 -35.30 6.43 8.15
CA LEU A 15 -33.93 6.95 8.19
C LEU A 15 -33.35 7.19 6.79
N LEU A 16 -33.67 6.32 5.83
CA LEU A 16 -33.30 6.53 4.42
C LEU A 16 -34.02 7.74 3.82
N VAL A 17 -35.32 7.92 4.09
CA VAL A 17 -36.08 9.09 3.65
C VAL A 17 -35.44 10.36 4.20
N ALA A 18 -35.11 10.39 5.49
CA ALA A 18 -34.43 11.53 6.10
C ALA A 18 -33.07 11.82 5.44
N ALA A 19 -32.33 10.79 5.04
CA ALA A 19 -31.07 10.94 4.33
C ALA A 19 -31.25 11.52 2.91
N LEU A 20 -32.25 11.03 2.16
CA LEU A 20 -32.57 11.52 0.81
C LEU A 20 -33.12 12.96 0.83
N GLN A 21 -33.78 13.35 1.92
CA GLN A 21 -34.34 14.69 2.08
C GLN A 21 -33.32 15.75 2.55
N THR A 22 -32.07 15.35 2.75
CA THR A 22 -30.98 16.28 3.10
C THR A 22 -30.85 17.37 2.02
N ASP A 23 -30.67 18.62 2.45
CA ASP A 23 -30.52 19.83 1.61
C ASP A 23 -31.66 20.13 0.62
N ASN A 24 -32.82 19.47 0.75
CA ASN A 24 -34.01 19.70 -0.09
C ASN A 24 -33.81 19.48 -1.61
N ASP A 25 -32.74 18.82 -2.06
CA ASP A 25 -32.50 18.52 -3.49
C ASP A 25 -33.67 17.73 -4.12
N PHE A 26 -34.38 16.93 -3.33
CA PHE A 26 -35.55 16.18 -3.80
C PHE A 26 -36.71 17.08 -4.26
N LYS A 27 -36.81 18.32 -3.75
CA LYS A 27 -37.88 19.25 -4.13
C LYS A 27 -37.68 19.81 -5.54
N THR A 28 -36.44 20.03 -5.94
CA THR A 28 -36.11 20.53 -7.29
C THR A 28 -36.27 19.44 -8.34
N ILE A 29 -35.97 18.20 -7.98
CA ILE A 29 -36.06 17.04 -8.87
C ILE A 29 -37.51 16.49 -8.91
N GLY A 30 -38.29 16.68 -7.84
CA GLY A 30 -39.70 16.28 -7.79
C GLY A 30 -39.93 14.78 -7.53
N VAL A 31 -39.01 14.13 -6.82
CA VAL A 31 -39.02 12.67 -6.62
C VAL A 31 -39.65 12.30 -5.27
N ASP A 32 -40.45 11.23 -5.26
CA ASP A 32 -40.96 10.66 -4.01
C ASP A 32 -39.87 9.88 -3.27
N CYS A 33 -39.26 10.53 -2.28
CA CYS A 33 -38.24 9.94 -1.42
C CYS A 33 -38.74 8.69 -0.67
N LYS A 34 -40.05 8.59 -0.36
CA LYS A 34 -40.59 7.44 0.37
C LYS A 34 -40.54 6.20 -0.50
N HIS A 35 -40.98 6.33 -1.75
CA HIS A 35 -40.93 5.24 -2.72
C HIS A 35 -39.49 4.82 -3.03
N LEU A 36 -38.61 5.80 -3.28
CA LEU A 36 -37.20 5.52 -3.56
C LEU A 36 -36.49 4.82 -2.37
N ALA A 37 -36.74 5.28 -1.14
CA ALA A 37 -36.18 4.64 0.06
C ALA A 37 -36.69 3.20 0.23
N ALA A 38 -37.96 2.93 -0.07
CA ALA A 38 -38.51 1.58 -0.02
C ALA A 38 -37.81 0.65 -1.03
N GLN A 39 -37.61 1.11 -2.27
CA GLN A 39 -36.90 0.33 -3.30
C GLN A 39 -35.45 0.01 -2.90
N ILE A 40 -34.71 1.00 -2.38
CA ILE A 40 -33.33 0.79 -1.92
C ILE A 40 -33.30 -0.24 -0.79
N GLU A 41 -34.22 -0.12 0.17
CA GLU A 41 -34.30 -1.04 1.30
C GLU A 41 -34.67 -2.46 0.85
N ASP A 42 -35.65 -2.62 -0.04
CA ASP A 42 -36.06 -3.90 -0.59
C ASP A 42 -34.90 -4.61 -1.31
N HIS A 43 -34.07 -3.88 -2.06
CA HIS A 43 -32.88 -4.45 -2.70
C HIS A 43 -31.83 -4.92 -1.68
N ILE A 44 -31.60 -4.15 -0.60
CA ILE A 44 -30.68 -4.55 0.47
C ILE A 44 -31.23 -5.78 1.20
N LEU A 45 -32.53 -5.82 1.49
CA LEU A 45 -33.17 -6.94 2.16
C LEU A 45 -33.14 -8.21 1.30
N CYS A 46 -33.30 -8.07 -0.02
CA CYS A 46 -33.19 -9.17 -0.97
C CYS A 46 -31.80 -9.83 -0.95
N GLU A 47 -30.72 -9.03 -0.83
CA GLU A 47 -29.34 -9.52 -0.73
C GLU A 47 -29.12 -10.34 0.55
N PHE A 48 -29.54 -9.82 1.71
CA PHE A 48 -29.22 -10.43 3.01
C PHE A 48 -30.27 -11.43 3.52
N LYS A 49 -31.49 -11.40 2.98
CA LYS A 49 -32.65 -12.25 3.35
C LYS A 49 -33.01 -12.26 4.85
N SER A 50 -32.40 -11.38 5.64
CA SER A 50 -32.50 -11.31 7.09
C SER A 50 -32.16 -9.93 7.62
N THR A 51 -32.74 -9.54 8.76
CA THR A 51 -32.49 -8.25 9.43
C THR A 51 -31.29 -8.30 10.39
N ASP A 52 -30.20 -8.92 9.95
CA ASP A 52 -29.01 -9.14 10.77
C ASP A 52 -28.10 -7.88 10.84
N MET A 53 -27.04 -7.94 11.64
CA MET A 53 -26.06 -6.87 11.81
C MET A 53 -25.43 -6.43 10.49
N LYS A 54 -25.25 -7.34 9.52
CA LYS A 54 -24.76 -7.04 8.17
C LYS A 54 -25.72 -6.14 7.39
N TYR A 55 -27.02 -6.46 7.43
CA TYR A 55 -28.08 -5.63 6.84
C TYR A 55 -28.06 -4.22 7.45
N LYS A 56 -28.03 -4.12 8.78
CA LYS A 56 -27.99 -2.82 9.48
C LYS A 56 -26.71 -2.03 9.17
N ALA A 57 -25.57 -2.70 9.02
CA ALA A 57 -24.31 -2.06 8.65
C ALA A 57 -24.36 -1.49 7.23
N ARG A 58 -24.90 -2.26 6.27
CA ARG A 58 -25.11 -1.79 4.89
C ARG A 58 -26.00 -0.56 4.85
N LEU A 59 -27.13 -0.59 5.55
CA LEU A 59 -28.07 0.52 5.62
C LEU A 59 -27.43 1.77 6.24
N ARG A 60 -26.72 1.63 7.37
CA ARG A 60 -25.99 2.74 8.01
C ARG A 60 -24.96 3.36 7.06
N SER A 61 -24.25 2.54 6.29
CA SER A 61 -23.32 3.03 5.26
C SER A 61 -24.06 3.86 4.20
N ARG A 62 -25.20 3.38 3.65
CA ARG A 62 -25.99 4.17 2.68
C ARG A 62 -26.46 5.49 3.25
N ILE A 63 -27.02 5.47 4.46
CA ILE A 63 -27.50 6.66 5.15
C ILE A 63 -26.36 7.68 5.32
N SER A 64 -25.20 7.24 5.79
CA SER A 64 -24.05 8.13 6.01
C SER A 64 -23.51 8.73 4.71
N ASN A 65 -23.45 7.94 3.63
CA ASN A 65 -22.97 8.43 2.33
C ASN A 65 -23.97 9.39 1.67
N LEU A 66 -25.28 9.13 1.78
CA LEU A 66 -26.31 10.03 1.24
C LEU A 66 -26.41 11.36 2.02
N LYS A 67 -26.06 11.34 3.30
CA LYS A 67 -25.98 12.52 4.17
C LYS A 67 -24.65 13.27 4.08
N ASP A 68 -23.69 12.78 3.32
CA ASP A 68 -22.37 13.41 3.25
C ASP A 68 -22.45 14.78 2.57
N GLN A 69 -22.15 15.83 3.32
CA GLN A 69 -22.13 17.21 2.81
C GLN A 69 -20.95 17.46 1.87
N LYS A 70 -19.89 16.63 1.92
CA LYS A 70 -18.72 16.75 1.04
C LYS A 70 -18.98 16.17 -0.35
N ASN A 71 -20.05 15.38 -0.52
CA ASN A 71 -20.41 14.75 -1.78
C ASN A 71 -21.93 14.82 -2.04
N PRO A 72 -22.50 16.03 -2.22
CA PRO A 72 -23.92 16.19 -2.51
C PRO A 72 -24.30 15.58 -3.87
N ASP A 73 -23.34 15.48 -4.80
CA ASP A 73 -23.55 14.92 -6.12
C ASP A 73 -23.97 13.46 -6.09
N LEU A 74 -23.49 12.67 -5.12
CA LEU A 74 -23.96 11.28 -4.96
C LEU A 74 -25.47 11.24 -4.74
N ARG A 75 -25.98 12.05 -3.80
CA ARG A 75 -27.41 12.12 -3.49
C ARG A 75 -28.20 12.61 -4.69
N ARG A 76 -27.74 13.66 -5.38
CA ARG A 76 -28.37 14.18 -6.61
C ARG A 76 -28.42 13.13 -7.71
N ASN A 77 -27.35 12.38 -7.92
CA ASN A 77 -27.31 11.30 -8.91
C ASN A 77 -28.30 10.17 -8.59
N VAL A 78 -28.52 9.84 -7.32
CA VAL A 78 -29.55 8.86 -6.91
C VAL A 78 -30.95 9.44 -7.13
N LEU A 79 -31.19 10.69 -6.73
CA LEU A 79 -32.49 11.35 -6.91
C LEU A 79 -32.85 11.51 -8.40
N CYS A 80 -31.91 11.90 -9.25
CA CYS A 80 -32.14 12.00 -10.70
C CYS A 80 -32.24 10.64 -11.42
N GLY A 81 -32.04 9.51 -10.71
CA GLY A 81 -32.07 8.17 -11.29
C GLY A 81 -30.82 7.77 -12.09
N ASN A 82 -29.78 8.61 -12.12
CA ASN A 82 -28.49 8.29 -12.74
C ASN A 82 -27.80 7.10 -12.04
N ILE A 83 -28.04 6.95 -10.73
CA ILE A 83 -27.72 5.76 -9.96
C ILE A 83 -29.03 5.05 -9.59
N SER A 84 -29.20 3.83 -10.10
CA SER A 84 -30.40 3.04 -9.81
C SER A 84 -30.46 2.59 -8.34
N PRO A 85 -31.67 2.36 -7.78
CA PRO A 85 -31.86 1.84 -6.42
C PRO A 85 -31.10 0.53 -6.16
N GLN A 86 -31.08 -0.37 -7.16
CA GLN A 86 -30.32 -1.62 -7.10
C GLN A 86 -28.80 -1.37 -7.06
N ARG A 87 -28.32 -0.41 -7.86
CA ARG A 87 -26.89 -0.09 -7.91
C ARG A 87 -26.43 0.50 -6.58
N ILE A 88 -27.14 1.51 -6.05
CA ILE A 88 -26.79 2.08 -4.75
C ILE A 88 -26.89 1.03 -3.65
N ALA A 89 -27.85 0.09 -3.69
CA ALA A 89 -27.94 -1.00 -2.72
C ALA A 89 -26.70 -1.90 -2.69
N ASN A 90 -26.02 -2.10 -3.83
CA ASN A 90 -24.88 -3.03 -3.94
C ASN A 90 -23.49 -2.37 -3.89
N MET A 91 -23.35 -1.09 -4.24
CA MET A 91 -22.05 -0.38 -4.33
C MET A 91 -21.21 -0.46 -3.05
N THR A 92 -19.88 -0.49 -3.17
CA THR A 92 -19.01 -0.41 -1.99
C THR A 92 -18.96 1.02 -1.42
N SER A 93 -18.48 1.18 -0.19
CA SER A 93 -18.25 2.52 0.38
C SER A 93 -17.20 3.31 -0.41
N GLU A 94 -16.26 2.61 -1.05
CA GLU A 94 -15.25 3.21 -1.92
C GLU A 94 -15.91 3.71 -3.22
N ASP A 95 -16.81 2.91 -3.80
CA ASP A 95 -17.55 3.28 -5.01
C ASP A 95 -18.51 4.45 -4.80
N MET A 96 -18.96 4.72 -3.58
CA MET A 96 -19.83 5.87 -3.27
C MET A 96 -19.04 7.16 -2.98
N ALA A 97 -17.72 7.08 -2.82
CA ALA A 97 -16.90 8.26 -2.58
C ALA A 97 -16.92 9.23 -3.76
N SER A 98 -16.55 10.49 -3.51
CA SER A 98 -16.44 11.50 -4.57
C SER A 98 -15.40 11.08 -5.62
N ALA A 99 -15.59 11.55 -6.86
CA ALA A 99 -14.68 11.22 -7.97
C ALA A 99 -13.24 11.65 -7.67
N GLU A 100 -13.06 12.84 -7.08
CA GLU A 100 -11.76 13.35 -6.66
C GLU A 100 -11.10 12.45 -5.61
N LEU A 101 -11.83 12.04 -4.56
CA LEU A 101 -11.26 11.20 -3.51
C LEU A 101 -10.91 9.80 -4.02
N LYS A 102 -11.67 9.26 -4.96
CA LYS A 102 -11.32 8.01 -5.64
C LYS A 102 -10.02 8.14 -6.42
N GLN A 103 -9.88 9.19 -7.22
CA GLN A 103 -8.66 9.43 -7.99
C GLN A 103 -7.44 9.58 -7.09
N ILE A 104 -7.57 10.33 -5.98
CA ILE A 104 -6.49 10.47 -4.99
C ILE A 104 -6.11 9.11 -4.39
N ARG A 105 -7.10 8.31 -3.97
CA ARG A 105 -6.83 6.96 -3.41
C ARG A 105 -6.15 6.07 -4.44
N GLU A 106 -6.65 6.02 -5.66
CA GLU A 106 -6.05 5.24 -6.74
C GLU A 106 -4.61 5.66 -7.04
N ALA A 107 -4.34 6.97 -7.05
CA ALA A 107 -3.00 7.51 -7.26
C ALA A 107 -2.05 7.10 -6.11
N LEU A 108 -2.49 7.26 -4.85
CA LEU A 108 -1.70 6.87 -3.68
C LEU A 108 -1.45 5.36 -3.62
N THR A 109 -2.45 4.54 -3.93
CA THR A 109 -2.29 3.08 -3.98
C THR A 109 -1.31 2.69 -5.09
N LYS A 110 -1.41 3.30 -6.27
CA LYS A 110 -0.46 3.06 -7.37
C LYS A 110 0.96 3.47 -7.00
N GLU A 111 1.13 4.62 -6.34
CA GLU A 111 2.44 5.08 -5.90
C GLU A 111 3.03 4.16 -4.84
N SER A 112 2.25 3.79 -3.82
CA SER A 112 2.70 2.88 -2.76
C SER A 112 3.12 1.52 -3.31
N ILE A 113 2.38 0.98 -4.29
CA ILE A 113 2.76 -0.27 -4.98
C ILE A 113 4.08 -0.08 -5.74
N ARG A 114 4.24 1.04 -6.46
CA ARG A 114 5.46 1.35 -7.21
C ARG A 114 6.65 1.46 -6.28
N GLU A 115 6.54 2.23 -5.20
CA GLU A 115 7.59 2.39 -4.19
C GLU A 115 7.97 1.05 -3.56
N HIS A 116 6.99 0.21 -3.22
CA HIS A 116 7.26 -1.10 -2.64
C HIS A 116 8.00 -2.03 -3.62
N GLN A 117 7.61 -2.02 -4.91
CA GLN A 117 8.30 -2.78 -5.95
C GLN A 117 9.72 -2.24 -6.21
N LEU A 118 9.95 -0.96 -5.97
CA LEU A 118 11.25 -0.30 -6.17
C LEU A 118 12.17 -0.36 -4.94
N SER A 119 11.85 -1.15 -3.92
CA SER A 119 12.71 -1.36 -2.74
C SER A 119 14.13 -1.70 -3.19
N LYS A 120 14.99 -0.67 -3.28
CA LYS A 120 16.37 -0.79 -3.74
C LYS A 120 17.06 -1.82 -2.86
N VAL A 121 17.76 -2.76 -3.48
CA VAL A 121 18.59 -3.73 -2.77
C VAL A 121 19.58 -2.92 -1.92
N GLY A 122 19.48 -3.05 -0.59
CA GLY A 122 20.21 -2.20 0.34
C GLY A 122 21.72 -2.27 0.13
N GLY A 123 22.38 -1.11 0.26
CA GLY A 123 23.82 -0.94 0.14
C GLY A 123 24.16 0.51 -0.21
N THR A 124 25.43 0.91 -0.02
CA THR A 124 25.93 2.21 -0.48
C THR A 124 26.33 2.12 -1.94
N GLU A 125 25.68 2.89 -2.81
CA GLU A 125 26.01 2.98 -4.24
C GLU A 125 27.44 3.52 -4.43
N THR A 126 28.23 2.88 -5.29
CA THR A 126 29.62 3.24 -5.53
C THR A 126 30.06 2.85 -6.94
N ASP A 127 30.96 3.65 -7.51
CA ASP A 127 31.62 3.38 -8.80
C ASP A 127 33.05 2.81 -8.62
N MET A 128 33.47 2.53 -7.38
CA MET A 128 34.80 2.01 -7.07
C MET A 128 35.03 0.59 -7.60
N PHE A 129 33.96 -0.16 -7.84
CA PHE A 129 34.03 -1.56 -8.24
C PHE A 129 33.51 -1.76 -9.67
N VAL A 130 34.27 -2.48 -10.50
CA VAL A 130 33.87 -2.87 -11.86
C VAL A 130 33.35 -4.31 -11.82
N CYS A 131 32.15 -4.54 -12.33
CA CYS A 131 31.59 -5.89 -12.40
C CYS A 131 32.31 -6.75 -13.45
N ASN A 132 32.79 -7.93 -13.08
CA ASN A 132 33.47 -8.81 -14.03
C ASN A 132 32.53 -9.44 -15.10
N LYS A 133 31.21 -9.44 -14.87
CA LYS A 133 30.23 -10.06 -15.77
C LYS A 133 29.68 -9.10 -16.83
N CYS A 134 29.41 -7.85 -16.46
CA CYS A 134 28.85 -6.84 -17.38
C CYS A 134 29.75 -5.64 -17.61
N HIS A 135 30.91 -5.57 -16.95
CA HIS A 135 31.88 -4.46 -17.00
C HIS A 135 31.32 -3.09 -16.60
N GLY A 136 30.10 -3.03 -16.05
CA GLY A 136 29.52 -1.82 -15.50
C GLY A 136 30.11 -1.45 -14.13
N LYS A 137 30.08 -0.16 -13.81
CA LYS A 137 30.53 0.40 -12.52
C LYS A 137 29.40 0.61 -11.50
N ASN A 138 28.14 0.48 -11.91
CA ASN A 138 26.98 0.62 -11.04
C ASN A 138 26.91 -0.55 -10.04
N CYS A 139 27.59 -0.39 -8.91
CA CYS A 139 27.69 -1.37 -7.85
C CYS A 139 27.21 -0.76 -6.52
N SER A 140 26.75 -1.62 -5.62
CA SER A 140 26.45 -1.30 -4.24
C SER A 140 27.34 -2.14 -3.34
N TYR A 141 27.85 -1.57 -2.24
CA TYR A 141 28.63 -2.30 -1.26
C TYR A 141 27.99 -2.27 0.13
N THR A 142 28.23 -3.34 0.89
CA THR A 142 27.83 -3.47 2.29
C THR A 142 28.97 -4.08 3.08
N GLN A 143 29.33 -3.44 4.19
CA GLN A 143 30.37 -3.92 5.08
C GLN A 143 29.73 -4.69 6.24
N VAL A 144 30.17 -5.93 6.43
CA VAL A 144 29.66 -6.81 7.49
C VAL A 144 30.85 -7.38 8.26
N GLN A 145 30.82 -7.26 9.58
CA GLN A 145 31.76 -7.93 10.46
C GLN A 145 31.31 -9.40 10.62
N THR A 146 31.89 -10.29 9.83
CA THR A 146 31.53 -11.73 9.83
C THR A 146 32.43 -12.58 10.73
N ARG A 147 33.40 -11.98 11.41
CA ARG A 147 34.44 -12.65 12.20
C ARG A 147 34.70 -11.87 13.50
N SER A 148 35.64 -12.37 14.32
CA SER A 148 36.03 -11.77 15.60
C SER A 148 36.32 -10.27 15.51
N ALA A 149 36.23 -9.56 16.64
CA ALA A 149 36.48 -8.13 16.71
C ALA A 149 37.87 -7.71 16.21
N ASP A 150 38.83 -8.63 16.25
CA ASP A 150 40.22 -8.42 15.85
C ASP A 150 40.44 -8.52 14.32
N GLU A 151 39.42 -8.90 13.55
CA GLU A 151 39.50 -8.99 12.08
C GLU A 151 38.78 -7.81 11.39
N PRO A 152 39.32 -7.29 10.27
CA PRO A 152 38.69 -6.18 9.56
C PRO A 152 37.34 -6.59 8.97
N MET A 153 36.46 -5.59 8.81
CA MET A 153 35.13 -5.80 8.24
C MET A 153 35.22 -6.40 6.83
N THR A 154 34.35 -7.36 6.52
CA THR A 154 34.27 -7.90 5.17
C THR A 154 33.39 -7.02 4.30
N THR A 155 33.91 -6.57 3.15
CA THR A 155 33.15 -5.82 2.15
C THR A 155 32.51 -6.78 1.14
N TYR A 156 31.19 -6.76 1.04
CA TYR A 156 30.41 -7.44 0.00
C TYR A 156 29.96 -6.44 -1.06
N VAL A 157 30.08 -6.81 -2.33
CA VAL A 157 29.71 -5.96 -3.47
C VAL A 157 28.63 -6.66 -4.31
N LEU A 158 27.62 -5.91 -4.71
CA LEU A 158 26.55 -6.30 -5.62
C LEU A 158 26.59 -5.38 -6.85
N CYS A 159 26.60 -5.94 -8.05
CA CYS A 159 26.36 -5.17 -9.26
C CYS A 159 24.86 -4.94 -9.44
N ASN A 160 24.44 -3.68 -9.49
CA ASN A 160 23.04 -3.29 -9.64
C ASN A 160 22.53 -3.54 -11.08
N SER A 161 23.42 -3.63 -12.07
CA SER A 161 23.04 -3.84 -13.48
C SER A 161 22.79 -5.31 -13.83
N CYS A 162 23.59 -6.25 -13.29
CA CYS A 162 23.51 -7.67 -13.67
C CYS A 162 23.29 -8.63 -12.49
N GLY A 163 23.20 -8.10 -11.26
CA GLY A 163 22.94 -8.89 -10.05
C GLY A 163 24.13 -9.71 -9.54
N ASN A 164 25.33 -9.58 -10.13
CA ASN A 164 26.50 -10.32 -9.69
C ASN A 164 26.92 -9.89 -8.27
N ARG A 165 27.28 -10.84 -7.41
CA ARG A 165 27.67 -10.57 -6.01
C ARG A 165 29.03 -11.20 -5.72
N TRP A 166 29.92 -10.46 -5.05
CA TRP A 166 31.24 -10.99 -4.68
C TRP A 166 31.76 -10.36 -3.39
N LYS A 167 32.71 -11.05 -2.74
CA LYS A 167 33.41 -10.58 -1.53
C LYS A 167 34.75 -9.97 -1.93
N VAL A 168 35.05 -8.79 -1.40
CA VAL A 168 36.38 -8.18 -1.53
C VAL A 168 37.30 -8.81 -0.49
N ARG A 169 38.42 -9.38 -0.94
CA ARG A 169 39.50 -9.83 -0.06
C ARG A 169 40.51 -8.69 0.05
N GLU A 170 40.74 -8.18 1.25
CA GLU A 170 41.93 -7.36 1.51
C GLU A 170 43.16 -8.28 1.37
N ARG A 171 44.06 -7.95 0.44
CA ARG A 171 45.40 -8.54 0.50
C ARG A 171 46.13 -7.82 1.62
N SER A 172 46.53 -8.55 2.64
CA SER A 172 47.50 -8.09 3.62
C SER A 172 48.77 -7.68 2.86
N HIS A 173 49.06 -6.38 2.85
CA HIS A 173 50.35 -5.88 2.41
C HIS A 173 51.39 -6.37 3.43
N ASP A 174 52.15 -7.41 3.08
CA ASP A 174 53.45 -7.59 3.70
C ASP A 174 54.27 -6.34 3.36
N HIS A 175 54.76 -5.66 4.40
CA HIS A 175 55.66 -4.54 4.24
C HIS A 175 56.93 -5.03 3.56
N THR A 176 57.08 -4.71 2.27
CA THR A 176 58.41 -4.63 1.66
C THR A 176 58.46 -3.40 0.77
N SER A 177 59.37 -2.50 1.15
CA SER A 177 59.60 -1.19 0.57
C SER A 177 59.93 -1.27 -0.92
N SER A 178 59.10 -0.67 -1.77
CA SER A 178 59.45 0.12 -2.96
C SER A 178 58.18 0.35 -3.77
N GLY A 179 57.99 1.58 -4.23
CA GLY A 179 56.74 2.01 -4.87
C GLY A 179 56.53 1.29 -6.19
N ASP A 180 55.34 0.72 -6.35
CA ASP A 180 54.71 0.50 -7.64
C ASP A 180 53.19 0.38 -7.47
N GLN A 181 52.45 0.97 -8.42
CA GLN A 181 50.99 1.05 -8.43
C GLN A 181 50.34 -0.33 -8.31
N THR A 182 49.63 -0.59 -7.21
CA THR A 182 48.90 -1.84 -7.04
C THR A 182 47.59 -1.81 -7.83
N HIS A 183 47.64 -2.40 -9.03
CA HIS A 183 46.45 -2.85 -9.74
C HIS A 183 45.74 -3.91 -8.88
N LEU A 184 44.57 -3.56 -8.33
CA LEU A 184 43.70 -4.45 -7.56
C LEU A 184 43.17 -5.57 -8.46
N GLN A 185 43.91 -6.67 -8.56
CA GLN A 185 43.42 -7.90 -9.19
C GLN A 185 42.47 -8.61 -8.22
N VAL A 186 41.19 -8.63 -8.55
CA VAL A 186 40.15 -9.34 -7.79
C VAL A 186 40.10 -10.79 -8.29
N SER A 187 40.50 -11.75 -7.45
CA SER A 187 40.29 -13.17 -7.70
C SER A 187 38.84 -13.54 -7.34
N VAL A 188 38.09 -14.06 -8.32
CA VAL A 188 36.70 -14.52 -8.16
C VAL A 188 36.75 -16.00 -7.75
N ASP A 189 36.40 -16.31 -6.50
CA ASP A 189 36.12 -17.70 -6.12
C ASP A 189 34.61 -17.95 -6.30
N ASP A 190 34.27 -18.65 -7.38
CA ASP A 190 32.91 -19.09 -7.74
C ASP A 190 32.45 -20.28 -6.89
N SER A 191 32.38 -20.10 -5.57
CA SER A 191 31.74 -21.07 -4.70
C SER A 191 30.89 -20.30 -3.70
N TRP A 192 29.57 -20.34 -3.88
CA TRP A 192 28.60 -20.85 -2.90
C TRP A 192 27.19 -20.67 -3.45
N TYR A 193 26.60 -21.80 -3.88
CA TYR A 193 25.17 -21.99 -4.08
C TYR A 193 24.56 -22.56 -2.79
N LEU A 194 23.39 -22.04 -2.41
CA LEU A 194 22.34 -22.61 -1.54
C LEU A 194 22.67 -22.89 -0.05
N GLY A 195 21.96 -22.17 0.83
CA GLY A 195 21.77 -22.51 2.24
C GLY A 195 20.89 -21.49 2.95
N GLU A 196 19.59 -21.82 3.07
CA GLU A 196 18.55 -21.33 3.99
C GLU A 196 18.90 -20.19 4.95
N VAL A 197 18.13 -19.08 4.96
CA VAL A 197 17.33 -18.67 6.14
C VAL A 197 16.17 -17.76 5.71
N HIS A 198 14.95 -18.30 5.73
CA HIS A 198 13.75 -17.51 5.99
C HIS A 198 13.63 -17.37 7.52
N ARG A 199 13.16 -16.20 7.99
CA ARG A 199 12.47 -15.93 9.27
C ARG A 199 13.27 -15.14 10.35
N PHE A 200 12.58 -14.10 10.84
CA PHE A 200 12.78 -13.29 12.07
C PHE A 200 13.51 -11.93 12.01
N LEU A 201 12.72 -10.91 11.66
CA LEU A 201 12.56 -9.57 12.29
C LEU A 201 12.65 -9.60 13.85
N PRO A 202 12.80 -8.47 14.64
CA PRO A 202 12.57 -7.04 14.34
C PRO A 202 13.58 -6.07 15.07
N PRO A 203 13.24 -4.84 15.58
CA PRO A 203 13.75 -3.57 15.06
C PRO A 203 14.27 -2.62 16.18
N SER A 204 15.53 -2.71 16.62
CA SER A 204 15.96 -1.82 17.72
C SER A 204 17.46 -1.77 17.94
N LEU A 205 18.24 -1.36 16.94
CA LEU A 205 19.61 -0.91 17.22
C LEU A 205 19.86 0.46 16.60
N LYS A 206 19.91 1.44 17.50
CA LYS A 206 20.22 2.84 17.26
C LYS A 206 21.60 2.92 16.58
N TYR A 207 21.64 3.26 15.30
CA TYR A 207 22.89 3.63 14.64
C TYR A 207 23.38 4.96 15.26
N LYS A 208 24.45 4.88 16.05
CA LYS A 208 25.24 6.07 16.43
C LYS A 208 25.94 6.57 15.17
N ARG A 209 25.48 7.68 14.61
CA ARG A 209 26.28 8.48 13.67
C ARG A 209 27.46 9.04 14.46
N VAL A 210 28.68 8.61 14.13
CA VAL A 210 29.89 9.32 14.55
C VAL A 210 30.31 10.18 13.35
N PRO A 211 30.44 11.51 13.49
CA PRO A 211 30.92 12.36 12.41
C PRO A 211 32.43 12.15 12.24
N LEU A 212 32.88 11.95 11.00
CA LEU A 212 34.30 12.11 10.67
C LEU A 212 34.61 13.61 10.73
N CYS A 213 35.38 14.02 11.74
CA CYS A 213 36.17 15.25 11.66
C CYS A 213 37.39 14.96 10.77
N ILE A 214 37.66 15.92 9.89
CA ILE A 214 38.70 15.97 8.85
C ILE A 214 40.09 15.92 9.48
#